data_AF-A0A928ZL66-F1
#
_entry.id   AF-A0A928ZL66-F1
#
_cell.length_a   1.000
_cell.length_b   1.000
_cell.length_c   1.000
_cell.angle_alpha   90.00
_cell.angle_beta   90.00
_cell.angle_gamma   90.00
#
_symmetry.space_group_name_H-M   'P 1'
#
loop_
_entity.id
_entity.type
_entity.pdbx_description
1 polymer ?
#
loop_
_entity_poly.entity_id
_entity_poly.type
_entity_poly.pdbx_seq_one_letter_code
_entity_poly.pdbx_strand_id
1 'polypeptide(L)'
;MNKSRLLISLVVAIAGLGLTIGFVSYRAVAVTANNQLWQPLSEIVTPEKLSEIVAENTAPSADQDAIAQSALGYEQNDLLLVDFNTPTLCGAGGCALAGYQTSTEERVLTVYVERISADAPIVEVIDQPGLELPCLLVPPAPDDNSIFQETGKDTLCYRDGSWAIQ
;
A
#
# COMPACT_ATOMS: atom_id res chain seq x y z
N MET A 1 65.64 32.56 -1.69
CA MET A 1 64.50 32.08 -2.52
C MET A 1 63.56 31.28 -1.63
N ASN A 2 62.35 31.80 -1.41
CA ASN A 2 61.52 31.50 -0.23
C ASN A 2 60.79 30.15 -0.29
N LYS A 3 61.26 29.19 0.51
CA LYS A 3 60.60 27.89 0.79
C LYS A 3 59.18 28.03 1.37
N SER A 4 58.82 29.19 1.95
CA SER A 4 57.49 29.42 2.55
C SER A 4 56.33 29.46 1.56
N ARG A 5 56.55 29.74 0.27
CA ARG A 5 55.45 29.82 -0.71
C ARG A 5 55.02 28.47 -1.29
N LEU A 6 55.90 27.48 -1.26
CA LEU A 6 55.64 26.14 -1.79
C LEU A 6 54.80 25.28 -0.83
N LEU A 7 54.94 25.49 0.49
CA LEU A 7 54.15 24.77 1.49
C LEU A 7 52.69 25.23 1.58
N ILE A 8 52.41 26.51 1.28
CA ILE A 8 51.04 27.04 1.35
C ILE A 8 50.18 26.49 0.19
N SER A 9 50.76 26.24 -0.98
CA SER A 9 50.02 25.67 -2.12
C SER A 9 49.70 24.19 -1.95
N LEU A 10 50.45 23.46 -1.11
CA LEU A 10 50.20 22.04 -0.84
C LEU A 10 49.08 21.81 0.20
N VAL A 11 48.87 22.75 1.12
CA VAL A 11 47.81 22.62 2.14
C VAL A 11 46.42 22.92 1.55
N VAL A 12 46.34 23.80 0.54
CA VAL A 12 45.06 24.12 -0.12
C VAL A 12 44.56 22.99 -1.05
N ALA A 13 45.46 22.16 -1.57
CA ALA A 13 45.08 21.01 -2.39
C ALA A 13 44.48 19.83 -1.57
N ILE A 14 44.79 19.75 -0.27
CA ILE A 14 44.29 18.68 0.61
C ILE A 14 42.99 19.11 1.33
N ALA A 15 42.76 20.42 1.48
CA ALA A 15 41.52 20.95 2.06
C ALA A 15 40.34 21.04 1.08
N GLY A 16 40.57 20.88 -0.23
CA GLY A 16 39.52 20.90 -1.27
C GLY A 16 38.83 19.56 -1.52
N LEU A 17 39.31 18.47 -0.92
CA LEU A 17 38.84 17.09 -1.12
C LEU A 17 38.05 16.55 0.10
N GLY A 18 37.52 17.46 0.93
CA GLY A 18 36.96 17.09 2.24
C GLY A 18 35.45 17.24 2.41
N LEU A 19 34.68 17.70 1.42
CA LEU A 19 33.30 18.16 1.66
C LEU A 19 32.30 17.78 0.56
N THR A 20 32.30 16.53 0.11
CA THR A 20 31.12 15.94 -0.57
C THR A 20 30.94 14.47 -0.21
N ILE A 21 31.06 14.11 1.07
CA ILE A 21 30.37 12.92 1.56
C ILE A 21 28.97 13.41 1.92
N GLY A 22 28.14 13.59 0.89
CA GLY A 22 26.71 13.71 1.07
C GLY A 22 26.28 12.43 1.77
N PHE A 23 25.94 12.54 3.05
CA PHE A 23 25.13 11.54 3.73
C PHE A 23 23.78 11.53 3.02
N VAL A 24 23.72 10.81 1.90
CA VAL A 24 22.46 10.30 1.38
C VAL A 24 22.02 9.30 2.42
N SER A 25 21.31 9.82 3.41
CA SER A 25 20.61 9.05 4.41
C SER A 25 19.51 8.30 3.66
N TYR A 26 19.86 7.19 3.00
CA TYR A 26 18.88 6.18 2.66
C TYR A 26 18.34 5.69 4.00
N ARG A 27 17.24 6.31 4.44
CA ARG A 27 16.39 5.70 5.45
C ARG A 27 15.85 4.44 4.78
N ALA A 28 16.55 3.33 4.99
CA ALA A 28 15.96 2.02 4.83
C ALA A 28 14.78 2.00 5.81
N VAL A 29 13.60 2.33 5.29
CA VAL A 29 12.36 2.14 6.02
C VAL A 29 12.27 0.64 6.24
N ALA A 30 12.39 0.21 7.49
CA ALA A 30 12.15 -1.17 7.84
C ALA A 30 10.67 -1.45 7.61
N VAL A 31 10.33 -1.92 6.41
CA VAL A 31 9.01 -2.44 6.07
C VAL A 31 8.83 -3.68 6.93
N THR A 32 7.96 -3.58 7.94
CA THR A 32 7.61 -4.73 8.76
C THR A 32 6.35 -5.33 8.14
N ALA A 33 6.47 -6.50 7.52
CA ALA A 33 5.31 -7.25 7.07
C ALA A 33 4.58 -7.76 8.32
N ASN A 34 3.35 -7.28 8.53
CA ASN A 34 2.55 -7.66 9.69
C ASN A 34 1.79 -8.97 9.37
N ASN A 35 1.82 -9.93 10.29
CA ASN A 35 1.28 -11.28 10.10
C ASN A 35 -0.23 -11.37 10.39
N GLN A 36 -0.95 -10.25 10.37
CA GLN A 36 -2.39 -10.31 10.56
C GLN A 36 -3.02 -11.01 9.36
N LEU A 37 -3.89 -11.97 9.63
CA LEU A 37 -4.51 -12.79 8.60
C LEU A 37 -5.81 -12.14 8.15
N TRP A 38 -6.09 -12.27 6.85
CA TRP A 38 -7.41 -12.02 6.31
C TRP A 38 -8.38 -13.02 6.93
N GLN A 39 -9.52 -12.54 7.40
CA GLN A 39 -10.54 -13.34 8.06
C GLN A 39 -11.92 -12.96 7.53
N PRO A 40 -12.96 -13.78 7.74
CA PRO A 40 -14.32 -13.45 7.29
C PRO A 40 -14.72 -12.06 7.78
N LEU A 41 -15.26 -11.22 6.90
CA LEU A 41 -15.62 -9.84 7.25
C LEU A 41 -16.64 -9.79 8.40
N SER A 42 -17.52 -10.78 8.46
CA SER A 42 -18.49 -10.97 9.55
C SER A 42 -17.87 -11.16 10.95
N GLU A 43 -16.58 -11.50 11.04
CA GLU A 43 -15.87 -11.62 12.32
C GLU A 43 -15.26 -10.28 12.78
N ILE A 44 -15.19 -9.29 11.88
CA ILE A 44 -14.59 -7.97 12.14
C ILE A 44 -15.67 -6.91 12.39
N VAL A 45 -16.73 -6.91 11.57
CA VAL A 45 -17.78 -5.89 11.61
C VAL A 45 -19.12 -6.45 12.05
N THR A 46 -20.03 -5.57 12.50
CA THR A 46 -21.40 -6.00 12.85
C THR A 46 -22.19 -6.44 11.62
N PRO A 47 -23.25 -7.25 11.78
CA PRO A 47 -24.10 -7.65 10.66
C PRO A 47 -24.71 -6.47 9.89
N GLU A 48 -25.07 -5.40 10.60
CA GLU A 48 -25.59 -4.18 9.99
C GLU A 48 -24.53 -3.51 9.12
N LYS A 49 -23.29 -3.40 9.63
CA LYS A 49 -22.19 -2.79 8.89
C LYS A 49 -21.75 -3.64 7.70
N LEU A 50 -21.74 -4.95 7.85
CA LEU A 50 -21.49 -5.88 6.73
C LEU A 50 -22.50 -5.66 5.61
N SER A 51 -23.79 -5.57 5.96
CA SER A 51 -24.87 -5.34 5.01
C SER A 51 -24.72 -3.99 4.31
N GLU A 52 -24.36 -2.94 5.04
CA GLU A 52 -24.07 -1.61 4.49
C GLU A 52 -22.90 -1.64 3.51
N ILE A 53 -21.75 -2.19 3.91
CA ILE A 53 -20.55 -2.30 3.08
C ILE A 53 -20.87 -3.05 1.77
N VAL A 54 -21.60 -4.17 1.86
CA VAL A 54 -21.97 -4.93 0.66
C VAL A 54 -22.92 -4.13 -0.22
N ALA A 55 -23.92 -3.46 0.35
CA ALA A 55 -24.87 -2.63 -0.41
C ALA A 55 -24.20 -1.43 -1.10
N GLU A 56 -23.21 -0.79 -0.47
CA GLU A 56 -22.46 0.34 -1.02
C GLU A 56 -21.56 -0.02 -2.22
N ASN A 57 -21.12 -1.28 -2.29
CA ASN A 57 -20.15 -1.73 -3.28
C ASN A 57 -20.76 -2.64 -4.34
N THR A 58 -22.02 -3.05 -4.21
CA THR A 58 -22.69 -3.98 -5.13
C THR A 58 -23.94 -3.38 -5.77
N ALA A 59 -24.29 -3.85 -6.96
CA ALA A 59 -25.58 -3.53 -7.55
C ALA A 59 -26.72 -4.18 -6.75
N PRO A 60 -27.90 -3.55 -6.63
CA PRO A 60 -29.06 -4.16 -5.95
C PRO A 60 -29.55 -5.48 -6.56
N SER A 61 -29.14 -5.77 -7.81
CA SER A 61 -29.44 -7.03 -8.50
C SER A 61 -28.44 -8.15 -8.22
N ALA A 62 -27.34 -7.87 -7.51
CA ALA A 62 -26.35 -8.87 -7.14
C ALA A 62 -26.85 -9.72 -5.95
N ASP A 63 -26.29 -10.91 -5.80
CA ASP A 63 -26.53 -11.77 -4.64
C ASP A 63 -25.73 -11.26 -3.44
N GLN A 64 -26.27 -10.24 -2.76
CA GLN A 64 -25.60 -9.56 -1.64
C GLN A 64 -25.33 -10.51 -0.47
N ASP A 65 -26.20 -11.49 -0.23
CA ASP A 65 -26.02 -12.46 0.85
C ASP A 65 -24.83 -13.39 0.57
N ALA A 66 -24.68 -13.86 -0.68
CA ALA A 66 -23.53 -14.66 -1.07
C ALA A 66 -22.22 -13.86 -0.98
N ILE A 67 -22.26 -12.58 -1.37
CA ILE A 67 -21.10 -11.68 -1.29
C ILE A 67 -20.70 -11.42 0.16
N ALA A 68 -21.67 -11.16 1.03
CA ALA A 68 -21.43 -10.96 2.46
C ALA A 68 -20.77 -12.20 3.11
N GLN A 69 -21.18 -13.41 2.69
CA GLN A 69 -20.62 -14.67 3.19
C GLN A 69 -19.19 -14.94 2.69
N SER A 70 -18.84 -14.48 1.48
CA SER A 70 -17.50 -14.69 0.90
C SER A 70 -16.51 -13.59 1.21
N ALA A 71 -16.97 -12.42 1.67
CA ALA A 71 -16.14 -11.26 1.92
C ALA A 71 -15.12 -11.51 3.03
N LEU A 72 -13.89 -11.10 2.77
CA LEU A 72 -12.78 -11.14 3.71
C LEU A 72 -12.43 -9.71 4.13
N GLY A 73 -12.08 -9.55 5.40
CA GLY A 73 -11.60 -8.30 5.95
C GLY A 73 -10.18 -8.41 6.49
N TYR A 74 -9.49 -7.28 6.45
CA TYR A 74 -8.22 -7.06 7.12
C TYR A 74 -8.28 -5.70 7.81
N GLU A 75 -8.05 -5.65 9.13
CA GLU A 75 -8.12 -4.40 9.89
C GLU A 75 -6.76 -4.10 10.54
N GLN A 76 -6.17 -2.95 10.24
CA GLN A 76 -4.93 -2.53 10.90
C GLN A 76 -4.90 -1.02 11.09
N ASN A 77 -4.52 -0.60 12.29
CA ASN A 77 -4.55 0.80 12.71
C ASN A 77 -5.95 1.37 12.50
N ASP A 78 -6.10 2.37 11.63
CA ASP A 78 -7.39 2.97 11.29
C ASP A 78 -7.91 2.54 9.91
N LEU A 79 -7.41 1.43 9.35
CA LEU A 79 -7.79 0.95 8.02
C LEU A 79 -8.46 -0.42 8.10
N LEU A 80 -9.71 -0.50 7.63
CA LEU A 80 -10.40 -1.74 7.29
C LEU A 80 -10.36 -1.93 5.77
N LEU A 81 -9.70 -2.98 5.31
CA LEU A 81 -9.73 -3.45 3.93
C LEU A 81 -10.77 -4.55 3.76
N VAL A 82 -11.46 -4.53 2.63
CA VAL A 82 -12.51 -5.48 2.28
C VAL A 82 -12.24 -6.05 0.90
N ASP A 83 -12.02 -7.36 0.87
CA ASP A 83 -11.99 -8.17 -0.35
C ASP A 83 -13.32 -8.89 -0.48
N PHE A 84 -14.13 -8.49 -1.46
CA PHE A 84 -15.45 -9.07 -1.64
C PHE A 84 -15.44 -10.49 -2.20
N ASN A 85 -14.28 -10.95 -2.72
CA ASN A 85 -14.06 -12.31 -3.18
C ASN A 85 -15.15 -12.83 -4.14
N THR A 86 -15.67 -11.95 -5.02
CA THR A 86 -16.84 -12.23 -5.85
C THR A 86 -16.65 -11.78 -7.30
N PRO A 87 -16.95 -12.62 -8.30
CA PRO A 87 -16.88 -12.25 -9.72
C PRO A 87 -17.76 -11.06 -10.11
N THR A 88 -18.84 -10.81 -9.37
CA THR A 88 -19.80 -9.72 -9.66
C THR A 88 -19.18 -8.34 -9.52
N LEU A 89 -18.10 -8.22 -8.75
CA LEU A 89 -17.35 -6.99 -8.54
C LEU A 89 -15.98 -7.01 -9.23
N CYS A 90 -15.73 -7.97 -10.12
CA CYS A 90 -14.47 -8.03 -10.86
C CYS A 90 -14.64 -7.37 -12.24
N GLY A 91 -13.77 -6.41 -12.57
CA GLY A 91 -13.71 -5.74 -13.87
C GLY A 91 -12.62 -6.33 -14.77
N ALA A 92 -12.24 -5.63 -15.84
CA ALA A 92 -11.16 -6.06 -16.74
C ALA A 92 -9.78 -6.16 -16.03
N GLY A 93 -9.63 -5.57 -14.85
CA GLY A 93 -8.39 -5.58 -14.05
C GLY A 93 -8.46 -6.42 -12.77
N GLY A 94 -9.44 -7.31 -12.60
CA GLY A 94 -9.56 -8.16 -11.42
C GLY A 94 -10.65 -7.72 -10.45
N CYS A 95 -10.56 -8.15 -9.18
CA CYS A 95 -11.62 -8.05 -8.19
C CYS A 95 -11.56 -6.79 -7.34
N ALA A 96 -12.72 -6.28 -6.94
CA ALA A 96 -12.81 -5.07 -6.14
C ALA A 96 -12.23 -5.29 -4.73
N LEU A 97 -11.35 -4.37 -4.35
CA LEU A 97 -10.90 -4.13 -2.99
C LEU A 97 -11.44 -2.76 -2.56
N ALA A 98 -12.12 -2.71 -1.42
CA ALA A 98 -12.51 -1.47 -0.78
C ALA A 98 -11.70 -1.26 0.50
N GLY A 99 -11.58 0.01 0.92
CA GLY A 99 -10.94 0.36 2.18
C GLY A 99 -11.70 1.48 2.87
N TYR A 100 -11.81 1.37 4.18
CA TYR A 100 -12.56 2.26 5.05
C TYR A 100 -11.68 2.75 6.19
N GLN A 101 -11.81 4.02 6.54
CA GLN A 101 -11.28 4.50 7.82
C GLN A 101 -12.18 4.00 8.95
N THR A 102 -11.65 3.29 9.93
CA THR A 102 -12.47 2.70 11.00
C THR A 102 -13.04 3.76 11.95
N SER A 103 -12.34 4.88 12.11
CA SER A 103 -12.70 5.98 13.00
C SER A 103 -13.84 6.86 12.48
N THR A 104 -13.93 7.02 11.16
CA THR A 104 -14.92 7.87 10.48
C THR A 104 -15.96 7.09 9.69
N GLU A 105 -15.70 5.79 9.48
CA GLU A 105 -16.45 4.91 8.58
C GLU A 105 -16.44 5.35 7.11
N GLU A 106 -15.59 6.31 6.74
CA GLU A 106 -15.50 6.82 5.38
C GLU A 106 -14.78 5.82 4.47
N ARG A 107 -15.36 5.57 3.28
CA ARG A 107 -14.69 4.79 2.24
C ARG A 107 -13.56 5.61 1.62
N VAL A 108 -12.33 5.19 1.89
CA VAL A 108 -11.10 5.86 1.43
C VAL A 108 -10.46 5.19 0.23
N LEU A 109 -10.80 3.92 -0.06
CA LEU A 109 -10.21 3.16 -1.15
C LEU A 109 -11.30 2.39 -1.91
N THR A 110 -11.18 2.38 -3.24
CA THR A 110 -11.91 1.45 -4.13
C THR A 110 -11.05 1.22 -5.35
N VAL A 111 -10.50 0.01 -5.49
CA VAL A 111 -9.60 -0.36 -6.59
C VAL A 111 -9.95 -1.76 -7.08
N TYR A 112 -9.70 -2.02 -8.37
CA TYR A 112 -9.81 -3.36 -8.93
C TYR A 112 -8.41 -3.95 -9.01
N VAL A 113 -8.21 -5.09 -8.37
CA VAL A 113 -6.91 -5.77 -8.25
C VAL A 113 -7.05 -7.23 -8.66
N GLU A 114 -6.15 -7.70 -9.52
CA GLU A 114 -6.14 -9.10 -9.94
C GLU A 114 -5.60 -9.99 -8.83
N ARG A 115 -6.36 -11.02 -8.47
CA ARG A 115 -5.89 -12.02 -7.51
C ARG A 115 -4.92 -12.97 -8.20
N ILE A 116 -3.65 -12.94 -7.78
CA ILE A 116 -2.59 -13.78 -8.34
C ILE A 116 -2.75 -15.26 -7.93
N SER A 117 -3.25 -15.52 -6.72
CA SER A 117 -3.48 -16.89 -6.21
C SER A 117 -4.66 -16.92 -5.24
N ALA A 118 -5.46 -17.98 -5.26
CA ALA A 118 -6.60 -18.16 -4.36
C ALA A 118 -6.20 -18.19 -2.87
N ASP A 119 -4.99 -18.65 -2.57
CA ASP A 119 -4.49 -18.84 -1.20
C ASP A 119 -3.63 -17.67 -0.70
N ALA A 120 -3.41 -16.65 -1.53
CA ALA A 120 -2.62 -15.48 -1.17
C ALA A 120 -3.52 -14.27 -0.86
N PRO A 121 -3.10 -13.38 0.06
CA PRO A 121 -3.71 -12.06 0.23
C PRO A 121 -3.87 -11.34 -1.11
N ILE A 122 -5.04 -10.72 -1.34
CA ILE A 122 -5.28 -9.94 -2.55
C ILE A 122 -4.35 -8.72 -2.65
N VAL A 123 -3.95 -8.18 -1.50
CA VAL A 123 -2.90 -7.16 -1.33
C VAL A 123 -2.10 -7.48 -0.07
N GLU A 124 -0.84 -7.04 -0.03
CA GLU A 124 -0.07 -7.05 1.23
C GLU A 124 -0.13 -5.67 1.86
N VAL A 125 -0.18 -5.64 3.19
CA VAL A 125 -0.20 -4.40 3.97
C VAL A 125 1.17 -4.19 4.57
N ILE A 126 1.72 -2.99 4.37
CA ILE A 126 3.05 -2.61 4.82
C ILE A 126 2.98 -1.35 5.68
N ASP A 127 3.51 -1.46 6.90
CA ASP A 127 3.62 -0.31 7.78
C ASP A 127 4.73 0.63 7.29
N GLN A 128 4.38 1.89 7.09
CA GLN A 128 5.33 2.94 6.75
C GLN A 128 5.29 4.04 7.82
N PRO A 129 6.38 4.22 8.59
CA PRO A 129 6.44 5.22 9.64
C PRO A 129 6.17 6.63 9.10
N GLY A 130 5.29 7.36 9.79
CA GLY A 130 4.95 8.74 9.47
C GLY A 130 3.76 8.91 8.51
N LEU A 131 3.08 7.82 8.14
CA LEU A 131 1.81 7.87 7.41
C LEU A 131 0.63 7.58 8.33
N GLU A 132 -0.53 8.15 7.98
CA GLU A 132 -1.78 8.00 8.74
C GLU A 132 -2.35 6.57 8.60
N LEU A 133 -2.28 6.01 7.40
CA LEU A 133 -2.71 4.65 7.08
C LEU A 133 -1.53 3.84 6.54
N PRO A 134 -1.51 2.51 6.73
CA PRO A 134 -0.48 1.66 6.14
C PRO A 134 -0.56 1.71 4.60
N CYS A 135 0.57 1.44 3.93
CA CYS A 135 0.59 1.32 2.48
C CYS A 135 0.22 -0.10 2.05
N LEU A 136 -0.17 -0.24 0.79
CA LEU A 136 -0.57 -1.50 0.18
C LEU A 136 0.39 -1.86 -0.94
N LEU A 137 0.83 -3.12 -0.99
CA LEU A 137 1.47 -3.68 -2.18
C LEU A 137 0.38 -4.34 -3.03
N VAL A 138 -0.03 -3.64 -4.08
CA VAL A 138 -1.07 -4.10 -5.01
C VAL A 138 -0.43 -4.84 -6.19
N PRO A 139 -1.01 -5.95 -6.66
CA PRO A 139 -0.62 -6.57 -7.92
C PRO A 139 -0.66 -5.56 -9.08
N PRO A 140 0.30 -5.60 -10.02
CA PRO A 140 0.32 -4.70 -11.18
C PRO A 140 -0.86 -5.02 -12.11
N ALA A 141 -1.30 -4.03 -12.86
CA ALA A 141 -2.31 -4.25 -13.90
C ALA A 141 -1.76 -5.17 -15.01
N PRO A 142 -2.61 -6.02 -15.62
CA PRO A 142 -2.18 -7.01 -16.61
C PRO A 142 -1.54 -6.41 -17.87
N ASP A 143 -1.77 -5.13 -18.16
CA ASP A 143 -1.21 -4.41 -19.33
C ASP A 143 -0.05 -3.47 -18.96
N ASP A 144 0.36 -3.40 -17.69
CA ASP A 144 1.46 -2.53 -17.29
C ASP A 144 2.80 -3.19 -17.67
N ASN A 145 3.35 -2.75 -18.81
CA ASN A 145 4.73 -3.01 -19.23
C ASN A 145 5.73 -2.26 -18.32
N SER A 146 5.58 -2.43 -17.01
CA SER A 146 6.40 -1.78 -15.99
C SER A 146 7.84 -2.27 -16.12
N ILE A 147 8.74 -1.31 -16.31
CA ILE A 147 10.19 -1.49 -16.27
C ILE A 147 10.71 -1.91 -14.87
N PHE A 148 9.84 -1.92 -13.85
CA PHE A 148 10.12 -2.39 -12.49
C PHE A 148 9.74 -3.88 -12.30
N GLN A 149 10.17 -4.74 -13.24
CA GLN A 149 9.94 -6.19 -13.17
C GLN A 149 10.47 -6.87 -11.88
N GLU A 150 11.27 -6.17 -11.08
CA GLU A 150 11.91 -6.74 -9.89
C GLU A 150 11.00 -6.82 -8.65
N THR A 151 9.90 -6.05 -8.56
CA THR A 151 8.98 -6.12 -7.39
C THR A 151 7.61 -6.71 -7.69
N GLY A 152 7.16 -6.72 -8.96
CA GLY A 152 5.91 -7.35 -9.37
C GLY A 152 4.66 -6.88 -8.61
N LYS A 153 4.71 -5.72 -7.94
CA LYS A 153 3.66 -5.06 -7.16
C LYS A 153 3.90 -3.55 -7.14
N ASP A 154 2.83 -2.76 -7.19
CA ASP A 154 2.86 -1.30 -6.99
C ASP A 154 2.63 -0.97 -5.52
N THR A 155 3.28 0.07 -5.01
CA THR A 155 3.09 0.53 -3.63
C THR A 155 2.09 1.68 -3.59
N LEU A 156 0.91 1.46 -3.04
CA LEU A 156 -0.14 2.45 -2.88
C LEU A 156 -0.16 2.99 -1.44
N CYS A 157 0.06 4.29 -1.26
CA CYS A 157 0.08 4.92 0.06
C CYS A 157 -0.95 6.05 0.18
N TYR A 158 -1.60 6.16 1.33
CA TYR A 158 -2.52 7.25 1.64
C TYR A 158 -1.76 8.48 2.16
N ARG A 159 -1.88 9.61 1.46
CA ARG A 159 -1.28 10.91 1.82
C ARG A 159 -2.17 12.06 1.38
N ASP A 160 -2.24 13.10 2.20
CA ASP A 160 -2.97 14.33 1.90
C ASP A 160 -4.42 14.09 1.45
N GLY A 161 -5.08 13.09 2.05
CA GLY A 161 -6.47 12.72 1.74
C GLY A 161 -6.67 11.86 0.48
N SER A 162 -5.61 11.29 -0.09
CA SER A 162 -5.69 10.49 -1.32
C SER A 162 -4.68 9.34 -1.37
N TRP A 163 -4.99 8.29 -2.13
CA TRP A 163 -4.07 7.20 -2.41
C TRP A 163 -3.21 7.51 -3.64
N ALA A 164 -1.89 7.31 -3.53
CA ALA A 164 -0.94 7.52 -4.62
C ALA A 164 0.07 6.37 -4.72
N ILE A 165 0.41 6.00 -5.97
CA ILE A 165 1.51 5.08 -6.27
C ILE A 165 2.83 5.77 -5.94
N GLN A 166 3.71 5.11 -5.18
CA GLN A 166 5.06 5.60 -4.84
C GLN A 166 6.10 5.23 -5.90
#